data_AF-A0A7V4YRL4-F1
#
_entry.id   AF-A0A7V4YRL4-F1
#
_cell.length_a   1.000
_cell.length_b   1.000
_cell.length_c   1.000
_cell.angle_alpha   90.00
_cell.angle_beta   90.00
_cell.angle_gamma   90.00
#
_symmetry.space_group_name_H-M   'P 1'
#
loop_
_entity.id
_entity.type
_entity.pdbx_description
1 polymer ?
#
loop_
_entity_poly.entity_id
_entity_poly.type
_entity_poly.pdbx_seq_one_letter_code
_entity_poly.pdbx_strand_id
1 'polypeptide(L)'
;MKERFLKGSKPQLNEGGFFNIYKEKGWTSTDILNELKKFICVKKIGHMGTLDPMASGVLVVGVNRATEIFEYFKFMDKRYIGVIMLGLKTDTDDITGTKIEERQFSHIKEEDVKSVLKKYEGEIEQIPPQFSALRVGGKRAYSLAREGVAFNLKPRRVFIRYIKLLSISLPFIKVEILCGSGTYIRALARDIGDALGTCGTLAELERTDVGLFSIRDSKKLEEIAENPFLYFIPLSPRIFPFPRHEIETEEVEKVKNGDIKFLKGRIDDGPFCITFKERILGVGHKGKGGIMFSNLIK
;
A
#
# COMPACT_ATOMS: atom_id res chain seq x y z
N MET A 1 17.90 -9.49 19.70
CA MET A 1 16.63 -10.23 19.52
C MET A 1 16.57 -10.85 18.11
N LYS A 2 17.64 -11.54 17.67
CA LYS A 2 17.86 -11.88 16.24
C LYS A 2 17.89 -13.38 15.92
N GLU A 3 17.69 -14.26 16.89
CA GLU A 3 17.74 -15.71 16.64
C GLU A 3 16.69 -16.42 17.49
N ARG A 4 15.56 -16.72 16.86
CA ARG A 4 14.69 -17.85 17.22
C ARG A 4 13.59 -17.98 16.18
N PHE A 5 13.85 -18.75 15.12
CA PHE A 5 12.76 -19.29 14.30
C PHE A 5 13.05 -20.77 13.97
N LEU A 6 12.17 -21.62 14.52
CA LEU A 6 11.93 -23.06 14.32
C LEU A 6 13.10 -23.97 13.88
N LYS A 7 13.48 -24.91 14.75
CA LYS A 7 14.17 -26.16 14.37
C LYS A 7 13.13 -27.13 13.79
N GLY A 8 13.00 -27.17 12.47
CA GLY A 8 12.08 -28.07 11.74
C GLY A 8 12.11 -27.82 10.22
N SER A 9 11.49 -28.70 9.43
CA SER A 9 11.28 -28.45 8.00
C SER A 9 10.33 -27.26 7.82
N LYS A 10 10.66 -26.33 6.91
CA LYS A 10 9.83 -25.14 6.68
C LYS A 10 8.45 -25.55 6.17
N PRO A 11 7.34 -25.00 6.68
CA PRO A 11 6.01 -25.22 6.13
C PRO A 11 5.98 -24.85 4.65
N GLN A 12 5.44 -25.77 3.84
CA GLN A 12 5.30 -25.60 2.42
C GLN A 12 3.91 -25.07 2.09
N LEU A 13 3.85 -23.80 1.65
CA LEU A 13 2.63 -23.17 1.18
C LEU A 13 2.61 -23.30 -0.34
N ASN A 14 1.89 -24.29 -0.86
CA ASN A 14 1.80 -24.54 -2.29
C ASN A 14 0.75 -23.64 -2.98
N GLU A 15 -0.26 -23.19 -2.22
CA GLU A 15 -1.35 -22.35 -2.72
C GLU A 15 -0.99 -20.86 -2.72
N GLY A 16 -1.72 -20.08 -3.51
CA GLY A 16 -1.66 -18.63 -3.45
C GLY A 16 -2.46 -18.09 -2.27
N GLY A 17 -1.91 -17.08 -1.59
CA GLY A 17 -2.60 -16.41 -0.49
C GLY A 17 -1.81 -15.23 0.04
N PHE A 18 -2.27 -14.68 1.15
CA PHE A 18 -1.73 -13.47 1.75
C PHE A 18 -1.36 -13.67 3.22
N PHE A 19 -0.49 -12.79 3.70
CA PHE A 19 -0.26 -12.51 5.11
C PHE A 19 -0.56 -11.03 5.35
N ASN A 20 -1.35 -10.74 6.38
CA ASN A 20 -1.55 -9.39 6.88
C ASN A 20 -0.53 -9.11 7.98
N ILE A 21 0.57 -8.43 7.64
CA ILE A 21 1.70 -8.28 8.56
C ILE A 21 1.72 -6.89 9.16
N TYR A 22 1.89 -6.80 10.47
CA TYR A 22 2.27 -5.55 11.12
C TYR A 22 3.77 -5.31 10.91
N LYS A 23 4.11 -4.37 10.03
CA LYS A 23 5.50 -3.95 9.84
C LYS A 23 5.88 -2.97 10.95
N GLU A 24 6.87 -3.33 11.76
CA GLU A 24 7.41 -2.42 12.77
C GLU A 24 8.26 -1.29 12.15
N LYS A 25 8.42 -0.19 12.89
CA LYS A 25 9.33 0.91 12.49
C LYS A 25 10.76 0.36 12.39
N GLY A 26 11.55 0.90 11.46
CA GLY A 26 12.94 0.49 11.20
C GLY A 26 13.10 -0.62 10.15
N TRP A 27 12.07 -1.45 9.94
CA TRP A 27 12.09 -2.48 8.89
C TRP A 27 11.75 -1.88 7.52
N THR A 28 12.48 -2.25 6.47
CA THR A 28 12.00 -2.01 5.10
C THR A 28 10.93 -3.04 4.73
N SER A 29 10.11 -2.74 3.72
CA SER A 29 9.15 -3.73 3.20
C SER A 29 9.84 -4.99 2.65
N THR A 30 11.05 -4.85 2.10
CA THR A 30 11.86 -5.96 1.59
C THR A 30 12.43 -6.81 2.71
N ASP A 31 12.80 -6.22 3.85
CA ASP A 31 13.29 -6.97 5.00
C ASP A 31 12.22 -7.92 5.53
N ILE A 32 10.95 -7.50 5.56
CA ILE A 32 9.83 -8.38 5.93
C ILE A 32 9.74 -9.59 4.99
N LEU A 33 9.88 -9.38 3.67
CA LEU A 33 9.85 -10.49 2.71
C LEU A 33 11.02 -11.45 2.93
N ASN A 34 12.22 -10.92 3.21
CA ASN A 34 13.40 -11.72 3.47
C ASN A 34 13.27 -12.51 4.77
N GLU A 35 12.66 -11.94 5.80
CA GLU A 35 12.43 -12.62 7.08
C GLU A 35 11.44 -13.77 6.92
N LEU A 36 10.30 -13.55 6.25
CA LEU A 36 9.33 -14.62 5.98
C LEU A 36 9.97 -15.83 5.29
N LYS A 37 10.79 -15.60 4.26
CA LYS A 37 11.48 -16.68 3.52
C LYS A 37 12.37 -17.55 4.41
N LYS A 38 12.77 -17.09 5.59
CA LYS A 38 13.53 -17.90 6.54
C LYS A 38 12.71 -19.02 7.15
N PHE A 39 11.39 -18.86 7.28
CA PHE A 39 10.53 -19.85 7.95
C PHE A 39 9.31 -20.31 7.13
N ILE A 40 9.08 -19.81 5.91
CA ILE A 40 8.12 -20.40 4.95
C ILE A 40 8.81 -20.83 3.65
N CYS A 41 8.27 -21.85 2.99
CA CYS A 41 8.71 -22.27 1.65
C CYS A 41 7.64 -21.89 0.61
N VAL A 42 7.99 -20.96 -0.30
CA VAL A 42 7.12 -20.43 -1.36
C VAL A 42 7.91 -20.19 -2.64
N LYS A 43 7.25 -20.28 -3.81
CA LYS A 43 7.90 -20.06 -5.12
C LYS A 43 8.04 -18.58 -5.48
N LYS A 44 7.00 -17.78 -5.15
CA LYS A 44 6.96 -16.33 -5.39
C LYS A 44 6.49 -15.63 -4.11
N ILE A 45 6.98 -14.42 -3.87
CA ILE A 45 6.57 -13.58 -2.74
C ILE A 45 6.76 -12.11 -3.10
N GLY A 46 5.84 -11.26 -2.65
CA GLY A 46 5.91 -9.81 -2.81
C GLY A 46 4.93 -9.09 -1.89
N HIS A 47 4.89 -7.76 -1.92
CA HIS A 47 3.98 -6.97 -1.09
C HIS A 47 3.12 -6.00 -1.91
N MET A 48 1.97 -5.60 -1.36
CA MET A 48 0.94 -4.82 -2.07
C MET A 48 1.02 -3.33 -1.78
N GLY A 49 2.22 -2.78 -1.95
CA GLY A 49 2.52 -1.38 -1.70
C GLY A 49 3.58 -1.21 -0.61
N THR A 50 4.66 -0.53 -0.97
CA THR A 50 5.77 -0.23 -0.07
C THR A 50 5.28 0.60 1.11
N LEU A 51 5.85 0.35 2.28
CA LEU A 51 5.77 1.21 3.45
C LEU A 51 7.19 1.69 3.77
N ASP A 52 7.35 3.00 4.00
CA ASP A 52 8.65 3.61 4.30
C ASP A 52 9.25 3.00 5.60
N PRO A 53 10.59 2.98 5.76
CA PRO A 53 11.22 2.35 6.92
C PRO A 53 10.76 2.95 8.27
N MET A 54 10.59 4.27 8.33
CA MET A 54 10.12 4.97 9.53
C MET A 54 8.65 4.71 9.87
N ALA A 55 7.87 4.21 8.91
CA ALA A 55 6.45 4.00 9.08
C ALA A 55 6.17 2.62 9.71
N SER A 56 5.03 2.46 10.37
CA SER A 56 4.52 1.20 10.91
C SER A 56 3.18 0.80 10.29
N GLY A 57 2.69 -0.39 10.64
CA GLY A 57 1.32 -0.82 10.33
C GLY A 57 1.24 -1.87 9.23
N VAL A 58 0.08 -1.93 8.58
CA VAL A 58 -0.31 -2.99 7.64
C VAL A 58 0.62 -3.06 6.44
N LEU A 59 1.27 -4.22 6.27
CA LEU A 59 1.96 -4.64 5.05
C LEU A 59 1.36 -5.97 4.59
N VAL A 60 0.56 -5.91 3.53
CA VAL A 60 -0.01 -7.11 2.92
C VAL A 60 1.04 -7.78 2.05
N VAL A 61 1.41 -9.00 2.41
CA VAL A 61 2.38 -9.83 1.69
C VAL A 61 1.63 -10.94 0.95
N GLY A 62 1.78 -11.02 -0.36
CA GLY A 62 1.23 -12.10 -1.18
C GLY A 62 2.29 -13.13 -1.51
N VAL A 63 1.89 -14.40 -1.56
CA VAL A 63 2.74 -15.53 -1.95
C VAL A 63 2.15 -16.32 -3.13
N ASN A 64 3.03 -16.97 -3.89
CA ASN A 64 2.69 -17.76 -5.08
C ASN A 64 1.75 -17.00 -6.02
N ARG A 65 0.59 -17.57 -6.36
CA ARG A 65 -0.37 -16.96 -7.31
C ARG A 65 -0.98 -15.65 -6.83
N ALA A 66 -1.01 -15.39 -5.52
CA ALA A 66 -1.51 -14.10 -5.01
C ALA A 66 -0.63 -12.91 -5.43
N THR A 67 0.61 -13.15 -5.88
CA THR A 67 1.46 -12.08 -6.45
C THR A 67 0.97 -11.58 -7.82
N GLU A 68 0.22 -12.40 -8.56
CA GLU A 68 -0.22 -12.12 -9.93
C GLU A 68 -1.44 -11.18 -9.98
N ILE A 69 -2.04 -10.92 -8.82
CA ILE A 69 -3.23 -10.07 -8.68
C ILE A 69 -2.91 -8.69 -8.10
N PHE A 70 -1.65 -8.39 -7.74
CA PHE A 70 -1.28 -7.10 -7.14
C PHE A 70 -1.69 -5.90 -8.00
N GLU A 71 -1.71 -6.05 -9.32
CA GLU A 71 -2.14 -5.00 -10.25
C GLU A 71 -3.62 -4.62 -10.10
N TYR A 72 -4.48 -5.49 -9.58
CA TYR A 72 -5.87 -5.17 -9.30
C TYR A 72 -6.03 -4.50 -7.93
N PHE A 73 -5.13 -4.77 -6.98
CA PHE A 73 -5.18 -4.14 -5.65
C PHE A 73 -4.66 -2.69 -5.65
N LYS A 74 -4.10 -2.21 -6.76
CA LYS A 74 -3.80 -0.78 -6.94
C LYS A 74 -5.06 0.09 -6.89
N PHE A 75 -6.26 -0.48 -7.02
CA PHE A 75 -7.51 0.27 -6.89
C PHE A 75 -7.99 0.39 -5.44
N MET A 76 -7.30 -0.24 -4.47
CA MET A 76 -7.71 -0.19 -3.08
C MET A 76 -7.23 1.07 -2.38
N ASP A 77 -8.16 1.68 -1.66
CA ASP A 77 -7.90 2.75 -0.72
C ASP A 77 -7.01 2.26 0.42
N LYS A 78 -6.27 3.19 1.00
CA LYS A 78 -5.36 2.97 2.11
C LYS A 78 -5.67 4.01 3.18
N ARG A 79 -5.72 3.56 4.44
CA ARG A 79 -5.92 4.44 5.58
C ARG A 79 -4.62 4.59 6.36
N TYR A 80 -4.34 5.82 6.77
CA TYR A 80 -3.15 6.18 7.53
C TYR A 80 -3.51 7.06 8.72
N ILE A 81 -2.71 6.92 9.78
CA ILE A 81 -2.57 7.89 10.84
C ILE A 81 -1.19 8.53 10.68
N GLY A 82 -1.15 9.82 10.44
CA GLY A 82 0.08 10.58 10.24
C GLY A 82 0.27 11.63 11.33
N VAL A 83 1.53 11.90 11.69
CA VAL A 83 1.92 13.05 12.52
C VAL A 83 2.79 13.96 11.68
N ILE A 84 2.33 15.18 11.44
CA ILE A 84 3.04 16.23 10.73
C ILE A 84 3.72 17.12 11.76
N MET A 85 5.02 17.35 11.61
CA MET A 85 5.77 18.33 12.39
C MET A 85 5.90 19.61 11.58
N LEU A 86 5.38 20.70 12.13
CA LEU A 86 5.47 22.03 11.54
C LEU A 86 6.80 22.70 11.89
N GLY A 87 7.20 23.63 11.02
CA GLY A 87 8.42 24.42 11.19
C GLY A 87 9.70 23.71 10.80
N LEU A 88 9.65 22.44 10.37
CA LEU A 88 10.82 21.69 9.92
C LEU A 88 10.61 21.17 8.49
N LYS A 89 11.59 21.41 7.62
CA LYS A 89 11.69 20.82 6.29
C LYS A 89 12.93 19.95 6.17
N THR A 90 12.77 18.77 5.61
CA THR A 90 13.85 17.82 5.35
C THR A 90 13.89 17.43 3.87
N ASP A 91 15.02 16.89 3.40
CA ASP A 91 15.22 16.45 2.01
C ASP A 91 14.39 15.22 1.61
N THR A 92 13.97 14.41 2.58
CA THR A 92 13.13 13.22 2.38
C THR A 92 11.64 13.48 2.58
N ASP A 93 11.24 14.69 2.96
CA ASP A 93 9.88 15.05 3.42
C ASP A 93 9.43 14.24 4.66
N ASP A 94 10.38 13.66 5.39
CA ASP A 94 10.17 12.97 6.66
C ASP A 94 11.29 13.23 7.68
N ILE A 95 11.04 12.90 8.95
CA ILE A 95 11.97 13.18 10.07
C ILE A 95 13.31 12.45 9.98
N THR A 96 13.45 11.48 9.07
CA THR A 96 14.72 10.75 8.88
C THR A 96 15.68 11.45 7.92
N GLY A 97 15.20 12.48 7.22
CA GLY A 97 15.99 13.27 6.29
C GLY A 97 16.91 14.29 6.97
N THR A 98 17.78 14.89 6.16
CA THR A 98 18.62 16.01 6.57
C THR A 98 17.78 17.28 6.58
N LYS A 99 17.90 18.07 7.65
CA LYS A 99 17.25 19.39 7.75
C LYS A 99 17.71 20.31 6.62
N ILE A 100 16.76 20.85 5.87
CA ILE A 100 16.98 21.85 4.82
C ILE A 100 16.61 23.24 5.35
N GLU A 101 15.50 23.35 6.06
CA GLU A 101 14.90 24.64 6.40
C GLU A 101 14.13 24.55 7.72
N GLU A 102 14.08 25.66 8.45
CA GLU A 102 13.25 25.84 9.64
C GLU A 102 12.48 27.16 9.52
N ARG A 103 11.21 27.14 9.92
CA ARG A 103 10.32 28.31 9.90
C ARG A 103 9.53 28.39 11.19
N GLN A 104 9.16 29.61 11.58
CA GLN A 104 8.30 29.83 12.74
C GLN A 104 6.90 29.24 12.49
N PHE A 105 6.31 28.62 13.51
CA PHE A 105 4.97 27.99 13.45
C PHE A 105 4.02 28.48 14.54
N SER A 106 4.49 29.31 15.47
CA SER A 106 3.72 29.73 16.66
C SER A 106 2.47 30.56 16.35
N HIS A 107 2.33 31.04 15.11
CA HIS A 107 1.18 31.81 14.65
C HIS A 107 0.02 30.93 14.18
N ILE A 108 0.24 29.62 13.98
CA ILE A 108 -0.73 28.69 13.42
C ILE A 108 -1.75 28.29 14.48
N LYS A 109 -3.04 28.39 14.14
CA LYS A 109 -4.15 27.99 15.00
C LYS A 109 -4.83 26.74 14.47
N GLU A 110 -5.65 26.11 15.31
CA GLU A 110 -6.38 24.90 14.95
C GLU A 110 -7.35 25.14 13.78
N GLU A 111 -7.96 26.32 13.70
CA GLU A 111 -8.86 26.72 12.62
C GLU A 111 -8.13 26.81 11.27
N ASP A 112 -6.90 27.32 11.26
CA ASP A 112 -6.05 27.39 10.08
C ASP A 112 -5.76 25.98 9.55
N VAL A 113 -5.39 25.07 10.46
CA VAL A 113 -5.14 23.66 10.15
C VAL A 113 -6.39 23.03 9.55
N LYS A 114 -7.54 23.11 10.20
CA LYS A 114 -8.80 22.54 9.68
C LYS A 114 -9.15 23.08 8.29
N SER A 115 -8.98 24.38 8.08
CA SER A 115 -9.23 25.05 6.80
C SER A 115 -8.29 24.55 5.69
N VAL A 116 -7.00 24.41 5.98
CA VAL A 116 -6.00 23.89 5.03
C VAL A 116 -6.25 22.42 4.71
N LEU A 117 -6.49 21.56 5.72
CA LEU A 117 -6.74 20.14 5.49
C LEU A 117 -7.90 19.89 4.52
N LYS A 118 -8.99 20.65 4.65
CA LYS A 118 -10.17 20.52 3.77
C LYS A 118 -9.85 20.76 2.29
N LYS A 119 -8.84 21.57 1.96
CA LYS A 119 -8.43 21.86 0.57
C LYS A 119 -7.81 20.64 -0.13
N TYR A 120 -7.35 19.66 0.65
CA TYR A 120 -6.71 18.46 0.13
C TYR A 120 -7.70 17.31 -0.11
N GLU A 121 -8.98 17.45 0.26
CA GLU A 121 -10.00 16.44 -0.05
C GLU A 121 -10.40 16.47 -1.53
N GLY A 122 -10.59 15.29 -2.12
CA GLY A 122 -10.90 15.13 -3.54
C GLY A 122 -9.68 14.82 -4.41
N GLU A 123 -9.76 15.19 -5.69
CA GLU A 123 -8.65 15.03 -6.63
C GLU A 123 -7.67 16.19 -6.48
N ILE A 124 -6.40 15.87 -6.23
CA ILE A 124 -5.31 16.85 -6.12
C ILE A 124 -4.14 16.46 -7.02
N GLU A 125 -3.33 17.44 -7.39
CA GLU A 125 -2.02 17.20 -7.99
C GLU A 125 -0.95 17.18 -6.91
N GLN A 126 -0.16 16.11 -6.88
CA GLN A 126 0.93 15.95 -5.93
C GLN A 126 2.24 15.74 -6.68
N ILE A 127 3.27 16.50 -6.30
CA ILE A 127 4.65 16.20 -6.69
C ILE A 127 5.19 15.15 -5.71
N PRO A 128 5.51 13.93 -6.18
CA PRO A 128 6.04 12.89 -5.31
C PRO A 128 7.37 13.31 -4.68
N PRO A 129 7.75 12.76 -3.50
CA PRO A 129 9.05 13.00 -2.90
C PRO A 129 10.19 12.55 -3.81
N GLN A 130 11.33 13.26 -3.74
CA GLN A 130 12.56 12.91 -4.47
C GLN A 130 13.02 11.48 -4.10
N PHE A 131 12.93 11.12 -2.83
CA PHE A 131 13.19 9.78 -2.31
C PHE A 131 11.98 8.85 -2.47
N SER A 132 11.63 8.54 -3.73
CA SER A 132 10.54 7.63 -4.08
C SER A 132 10.98 6.47 -4.98
N ALA A 133 10.16 5.42 -5.03
CA ALA A 133 10.39 4.29 -5.92
C ALA A 133 10.02 4.58 -7.39
N LEU A 134 9.66 5.81 -7.77
CA LEU A 134 9.34 6.13 -9.17
C LEU A 134 10.55 5.99 -10.06
N ARG A 135 10.33 5.71 -11.36
CA ARG A 135 11.41 5.66 -12.35
C ARG A 135 11.48 6.97 -13.14
N VAL A 136 12.69 7.51 -13.27
CA VAL A 136 13.04 8.70 -14.07
C VAL A 136 14.22 8.32 -14.96
N GLY A 137 14.04 8.41 -16.28
CA GLY A 137 15.09 7.99 -17.24
C GLY A 137 15.56 6.54 -17.07
N GLY A 138 14.67 5.63 -16.66
CA GLY A 138 14.99 4.22 -16.41
C GLY A 138 15.58 3.89 -15.03
N LYS A 139 16.12 4.87 -14.30
CA LYS A 139 16.63 4.72 -12.91
C LYS A 139 15.55 5.05 -11.88
N ARG A 140 15.67 4.54 -10.65
CA ARG A 140 14.76 4.88 -9.54
C ARG A 140 15.09 6.28 -8.99
N ALA A 141 14.08 7.06 -8.62
CA ALA A 141 14.23 8.43 -8.12
C ALA A 141 15.07 8.47 -6.83
N TYR A 142 14.84 7.55 -5.88
CA TYR A 142 15.68 7.47 -4.67
C TYR A 142 17.17 7.18 -4.98
N SER A 143 17.48 6.46 -6.06
CA SER A 143 18.87 6.21 -6.46
C SER A 143 19.52 7.48 -6.97
N LEU A 144 18.82 8.23 -7.83
CA LEU A 144 19.28 9.52 -8.34
C LEU A 144 19.47 10.54 -7.22
N ALA A 145 18.54 10.59 -6.25
CA ALA A 145 18.62 11.50 -5.11
C ALA A 145 19.84 11.20 -4.22
N ARG A 146 20.15 9.92 -3.98
CA ARG A 146 21.36 9.49 -3.25
C ARG A 146 22.65 9.77 -4.02
N GLU A 147 22.61 9.72 -5.35
CA GLU A 147 23.72 10.10 -6.22
C GLU A 147 23.91 11.64 -6.29
N GLY A 148 23.03 12.43 -5.67
CA GLY A 148 23.05 13.89 -5.74
C GLY A 148 22.71 14.46 -7.13
N VAL A 149 22.15 13.63 -8.02
CA VAL A 149 21.80 14.03 -9.38
C VAL A 149 20.51 14.84 -9.34
N ALA A 150 20.51 16.03 -9.93
CA ALA A 150 19.31 16.86 -10.04
C ALA A 150 18.31 16.23 -11.04
N PHE A 151 17.07 16.03 -10.62
CA PHE A 151 15.96 15.62 -11.48
C PHE A 151 14.64 16.21 -10.99
N ASN A 152 13.69 16.32 -11.92
CA ASN A 152 12.35 16.83 -11.64
C ASN A 152 11.32 15.71 -11.73
N LEU A 153 10.44 15.65 -10.74
CA LEU A 153 9.29 14.76 -10.75
C LEU A 153 8.08 15.52 -11.26
N LYS A 154 7.36 14.93 -12.23
CA LYS A 154 6.11 15.51 -12.73
C LYS A 154 5.00 15.34 -11.68
N PRO A 155 4.12 16.33 -11.50
CA PRO A 155 2.91 16.18 -10.71
C PRO A 155 2.09 14.98 -11.16
N ARG A 156 1.42 14.34 -10.21
CA ARG A 156 0.51 13.22 -10.45
C ARG A 156 -0.81 13.48 -9.75
N ARG A 157 -1.89 13.10 -10.42
CA ARG A 157 -3.21 13.12 -9.81
C ARG A 157 -3.34 11.99 -8.81
N VAL A 158 -3.77 12.33 -7.62
CA VAL A 158 -4.11 11.41 -6.54
C VAL A 158 -5.46 11.82 -5.96
N PHE A 159 -6.13 10.90 -5.27
CA PHE A 159 -7.44 11.15 -4.69
C PHE A 159 -7.39 10.93 -3.19
N ILE A 160 -7.77 11.94 -2.42
CA ILE A 160 -7.92 11.87 -0.96
C ILE A 160 -9.41 11.83 -0.67
N ARG A 161 -9.88 10.70 -0.13
CA ARG A 161 -11.30 10.52 0.23
C ARG A 161 -11.69 11.47 1.35
N TYR A 162 -10.85 11.55 2.37
CA TYR A 162 -10.96 12.52 3.45
C TYR A 162 -9.61 12.67 4.16
N ILE A 163 -9.45 13.81 4.84
CA ILE A 163 -8.36 14.04 5.78
C ILE A 163 -8.90 14.74 7.03
N LYS A 164 -8.77 14.08 8.18
CA LYS A 164 -9.37 14.53 9.44
C LYS A 164 -8.29 14.90 10.44
N LEU A 165 -8.41 16.07 11.04
CA LEU A 165 -7.62 16.44 12.22
C LEU A 165 -8.05 15.58 13.42
N LEU A 166 -7.10 14.87 14.02
CA LEU A 166 -7.33 14.07 15.23
C LEU A 166 -6.91 14.83 16.49
N SER A 167 -5.76 15.51 16.45
CA SER A 167 -5.27 16.33 17.55
C SER A 167 -4.23 17.32 17.07
N ILE A 168 -4.09 18.44 17.77
CA ILE A 168 -3.06 19.44 17.55
C ILE A 168 -2.33 19.72 18.87
N SER A 169 -1.01 19.65 18.84
CA SER A 169 -0.12 20.03 19.92
C SER A 169 1.18 20.51 19.29
N LEU A 170 1.23 21.80 18.96
CA LEU A 170 2.34 22.36 18.18
C LEU A 170 3.72 22.00 18.76
N PRO A 171 4.70 21.64 17.91
CA PRO A 171 4.64 21.70 16.44
C PRO A 171 3.92 20.52 15.76
N PHE A 172 3.31 19.60 16.50
CA PHE A 172 2.74 18.37 15.95
C PHE A 172 1.24 18.46 15.65
N ILE A 173 0.87 17.97 14.46
CA ILE A 173 -0.52 17.81 14.02
C ILE A 173 -0.73 16.34 13.67
N LYS A 174 -1.70 15.71 14.33
CA LYS A 174 -2.08 14.31 14.05
C LYS A 174 -3.30 14.27 13.16
N VAL A 175 -3.22 13.52 12.06
CA VAL A 175 -4.28 13.41 11.06
C VAL A 175 -4.60 11.95 10.74
N GLU A 176 -5.87 11.69 10.41
CA GLU A 176 -6.29 10.45 9.74
C GLU A 176 -6.54 10.75 8.27
N ILE A 177 -6.03 9.89 7.39
CA ILE A 177 -6.10 10.07 5.93
C ILE A 177 -6.62 8.78 5.31
N LEU A 178 -7.68 8.87 4.51
CA LEU A 178 -8.08 7.80 3.59
C LEU A 178 -7.81 8.27 2.16
N CYS A 179 -7.00 7.53 1.42
CA CYS A 179 -6.59 7.95 0.08
C CYS A 179 -6.42 6.77 -0.88
N GLY A 180 -6.50 7.08 -2.16
CA GLY A 180 -6.24 6.15 -3.25
C GLY A 180 -4.74 5.84 -3.40
N SER A 181 -4.43 4.87 -4.25
CA SER A 181 -3.05 4.50 -4.55
C SER A 181 -2.24 5.64 -5.18
N GLY A 182 -0.94 5.63 -4.91
CA GLY A 182 -0.02 6.64 -5.43
C GLY A 182 0.08 7.91 -4.59
N THR A 183 -0.76 8.07 -3.58
CA THR A 183 -0.68 9.18 -2.62
C THR A 183 0.54 9.01 -1.72
N TYR A 184 1.41 10.02 -1.69
CA TYR A 184 2.55 10.11 -0.78
C TYR A 184 2.18 10.98 0.43
N ILE A 185 2.09 10.36 1.60
CA ILE A 185 1.75 11.09 2.84
C ILE A 185 2.86 12.06 3.25
N ARG A 186 4.12 11.77 2.88
CA ARG A 186 5.26 12.67 3.07
C ARG A 186 5.12 13.98 2.29
N ALA A 187 4.79 13.87 1.00
CA ALA A 187 4.49 15.05 0.18
C ALA A 187 3.29 15.83 0.72
N LEU A 188 2.25 15.13 1.20
CA LEU A 188 1.11 15.80 1.83
C LEU A 188 1.51 16.58 3.09
N ALA A 189 2.40 16.05 3.92
CA ALA A 189 2.93 16.74 5.10
C ALA A 189 3.70 18.02 4.72
N ARG A 190 4.55 17.95 3.69
CA ARG A 190 5.26 19.10 3.11
C ARG A 190 4.27 20.16 2.61
N ASP A 191 3.34 19.75 1.74
CA ASP A 191 2.41 20.64 1.07
C ASP A 191 1.44 21.31 2.08
N ILE A 192 1.00 20.58 3.12
CA ILE A 192 0.20 21.15 4.22
C ILE A 192 0.99 22.21 4.98
N GLY A 193 2.26 21.95 5.29
CA GLY A 193 3.11 22.91 5.99
C GLY A 193 3.33 24.20 5.20
N ASP A 194 3.59 24.08 3.89
CA ASP A 194 3.72 25.23 2.99
C ASP A 194 2.39 26.02 2.89
N ALA A 195 1.25 25.33 2.81
CA ALA A 195 -0.07 25.96 2.76
C ALA A 195 -0.47 26.66 4.07
N LEU A 196 0.13 26.28 5.20
CA LEU A 196 -0.02 26.95 6.50
C LEU A 196 0.92 28.15 6.67
N GLY A 197 1.73 28.49 5.66
CA GLY A 197 2.69 29.60 5.74
C GLY A 197 3.95 29.28 6.54
N THR A 198 4.23 28.00 6.79
CA THR A 198 5.45 27.52 7.46
C THR A 198 6.12 26.46 6.56
N CYS A 199 6.73 25.42 7.13
CA CYS A 199 7.08 24.19 6.43
C CYS A 199 6.62 22.97 7.25
N GLY A 200 6.54 21.81 6.62
CA GLY A 200 6.07 20.58 7.25
C GLY A 200 6.90 19.38 6.86
N THR A 201 7.06 18.44 7.79
CA THR A 201 7.69 17.14 7.54
C THR A 201 6.86 16.05 8.22
N LEU A 202 6.87 14.84 7.65
CA LEU A 202 6.18 13.71 8.26
C LEU A 202 7.03 13.13 9.40
N ALA A 203 6.57 13.30 10.63
CA ALA A 203 7.24 12.81 11.83
C ALA A 203 6.92 11.34 12.13
N GLU A 204 5.65 10.95 11.96
CA GLU A 204 5.22 9.57 12.16
C GLU A 204 4.19 9.17 11.11
N LEU A 205 4.17 7.88 10.79
CA LEU A 205 3.20 7.31 9.87
C LEU A 205 2.86 5.88 10.28
N GLU A 206 1.58 5.59 10.43
CA GLU A 206 1.06 4.24 10.61
C GLU A 206 -0.02 3.97 9.57
N ARG A 207 0.15 2.92 8.76
CA ARG A 207 -0.89 2.46 7.83
C ARG A 207 -1.83 1.52 8.57
N THR A 208 -3.05 1.97 8.82
CA THR A 208 -4.04 1.18 9.58
C THR A 208 -4.79 0.22 8.68
N ASP A 209 -4.95 0.52 7.39
CA ASP A 209 -5.73 -0.32 6.49
C ASP A 209 -5.19 -0.30 5.05
N VAL A 210 -5.32 -1.43 4.35
CA VAL A 210 -5.13 -1.58 2.91
C VAL A 210 -6.33 -2.35 2.35
N GLY A 211 -7.31 -1.65 1.79
CA GLY A 211 -8.58 -2.26 1.39
C GLY A 211 -9.25 -2.99 2.55
N LEU A 212 -9.35 -4.33 2.43
CA LEU A 212 -9.95 -5.20 3.44
C LEU A 212 -8.97 -5.66 4.54
N PHE A 213 -7.68 -5.37 4.40
CA PHE A 213 -6.67 -5.75 5.39
C PHE A 213 -6.52 -4.64 6.43
N SER A 214 -6.92 -4.91 7.66
CA SER A 214 -6.84 -3.95 8.77
C SER A 214 -5.71 -4.27 9.74
N ILE A 215 -5.19 -3.25 10.42
CA ILE A 215 -4.18 -3.37 11.47
C ILE A 215 -4.66 -4.24 12.63
N ARG A 216 -5.97 -4.27 12.88
CA ARG A 216 -6.59 -5.09 13.93
C ARG A 216 -6.37 -6.58 13.72
N ASP A 217 -6.32 -7.01 12.47
CA ASP A 217 -6.12 -8.40 12.06
C ASP A 217 -4.69 -8.67 11.61
N SER A 218 -3.80 -7.68 11.76
CA SER A 218 -2.40 -7.82 11.35
C SER A 218 -1.57 -8.50 12.43
N LYS A 219 -0.55 -9.24 12.00
CA LYS A 219 0.29 -10.04 12.89
C LYS A 219 1.74 -9.66 12.78
N LYS A 220 2.46 -9.66 13.91
CA LYS A 220 3.91 -9.49 13.90
C LYS A 220 4.57 -10.72 13.28
N LEU A 221 5.80 -10.54 12.79
CA LEU A 221 6.53 -11.64 12.15
C LEU A 221 6.80 -12.80 13.10
N GLU A 222 7.02 -12.50 14.37
CA GLU A 222 7.27 -13.49 15.42
C GLU A 222 6.06 -14.42 15.60
N GLU A 223 4.86 -13.84 15.67
CA GLU A 223 3.60 -14.60 15.76
C GLU A 223 3.41 -15.47 14.52
N ILE A 224 3.65 -14.92 13.33
CA ILE A 224 3.49 -15.68 12.08
C ILE A 224 4.48 -16.84 12.04
N ALA A 225 5.71 -16.63 12.49
CA ALA A 225 6.73 -17.67 12.46
C ALA A 225 6.43 -18.84 13.42
N GLU A 226 5.69 -18.62 14.51
CA GLU A 226 5.24 -19.70 15.40
C GLU A 226 4.24 -20.64 14.71
N ASN A 227 3.31 -20.09 13.92
CA ASN A 227 2.34 -20.88 13.17
C ASN A 227 1.92 -20.21 11.83
N PRO A 228 2.70 -20.38 10.76
CA PRO A 228 2.42 -19.72 9.49
C PRO A 228 1.08 -20.12 8.87
N PHE A 229 0.62 -21.36 9.07
CA PHE A 229 -0.63 -21.84 8.50
C PHE A 229 -1.85 -21.18 9.14
N LEU A 230 -1.79 -20.86 10.44
CA LEU A 230 -2.88 -20.19 11.15
C LEU A 230 -3.15 -18.78 10.62
N TYR A 231 -2.09 -18.08 10.19
CA TYR A 231 -2.17 -16.69 9.73
C TYR A 231 -2.13 -16.56 8.21
N PHE A 232 -2.07 -17.68 7.49
CA PHE A 232 -2.16 -17.70 6.04
C PHE A 232 -3.61 -17.43 5.63
N ILE A 233 -3.80 -16.42 4.79
CA ILE A 233 -5.11 -16.02 4.27
C ILE A 233 -5.22 -16.57 2.84
N PRO A 234 -5.96 -17.68 2.61
CA PRO A 234 -6.06 -18.28 1.29
C PRO A 234 -6.79 -17.35 0.33
N LEU A 235 -6.50 -17.46 -0.97
CA LEU A 235 -7.29 -16.77 -1.99
C LEU A 235 -8.77 -17.17 -1.89
N SER A 236 -9.62 -16.18 -1.66
CA SER A 236 -11.07 -16.36 -1.64
C SER A 236 -11.76 -15.16 -2.30
N PRO A 237 -12.99 -15.33 -2.83
CA PRO A 237 -13.77 -14.24 -3.39
C PRO A 237 -14.04 -13.09 -2.41
N ARG A 238 -13.92 -13.34 -1.10
CA ARG A 238 -14.15 -12.35 -0.04
C ARG A 238 -13.06 -11.29 0.03
N ILE A 239 -11.86 -11.60 -0.42
CA ILE A 239 -10.70 -10.68 -0.37
C ILE A 239 -10.75 -9.67 -1.54
N PHE A 240 -11.61 -9.91 -2.52
CA PHE A 240 -11.77 -9.05 -3.68
C PHE A 240 -13.04 -8.21 -3.53
N PRO A 241 -12.95 -6.88 -3.51
CA PRO A 241 -14.09 -5.98 -3.48
C PRO A 241 -14.70 -5.76 -4.88
N PHE A 242 -14.43 -6.68 -5.81
CA PHE A 242 -14.87 -6.55 -7.20
C PHE A 242 -16.18 -7.32 -7.42
N PRO A 243 -17.02 -6.89 -8.38
CA PRO A 243 -18.15 -7.67 -8.86
C PRO A 243 -17.76 -9.13 -9.12
N ARG A 244 -18.58 -10.05 -8.61
CA ARG A 244 -18.37 -11.49 -8.75
C ARG A 244 -19.24 -12.01 -9.88
N HIS A 245 -18.62 -12.80 -10.76
CA HIS A 245 -19.30 -13.56 -11.80
C HIS A 245 -19.14 -15.04 -11.48
N GLU A 246 -20.19 -15.61 -10.93
CA GLU A 246 -20.29 -17.05 -10.75
C GLU A 246 -20.52 -17.72 -12.11
N ILE A 247 -19.78 -18.79 -12.38
CA ILE A 247 -19.85 -19.54 -13.63
C ILE A 247 -20.34 -20.97 -13.39
N GLU A 248 -20.80 -21.60 -14.46
CA GLU A 248 -21.26 -22.98 -14.42
C GLU A 248 -20.12 -24.00 -14.59
N THR A 249 -20.41 -25.27 -14.29
CA THR A 249 -19.41 -26.35 -14.30
C THR A 249 -18.72 -26.50 -15.67
N GLU A 250 -19.47 -26.34 -16.77
CA GLU A 250 -18.96 -26.47 -18.14
C GLU A 250 -18.02 -25.31 -18.53
N GLU A 251 -18.09 -24.20 -17.82
CA GLU A 251 -17.29 -22.99 -18.09
C GLU A 251 -15.95 -22.99 -17.34
N VAL A 252 -15.84 -23.78 -16.25
CA VAL A 252 -14.62 -23.88 -15.44
C VAL A 252 -13.40 -24.29 -16.27
N GLU A 253 -13.56 -25.26 -17.17
CA GLU A 253 -12.45 -25.75 -17.99
C GLU A 253 -11.99 -24.71 -19.01
N LYS A 254 -12.91 -23.88 -19.52
CA LYS A 254 -12.57 -22.75 -20.39
C LYS A 254 -11.70 -21.75 -19.65
N VAL A 255 -12.10 -21.38 -18.43
CA VAL A 255 -11.35 -20.45 -17.57
C VAL A 255 -9.98 -20.98 -17.19
N LYS A 256 -9.85 -22.28 -16.86
CA LYS A 256 -8.55 -22.94 -16.61
C LYS A 256 -7.60 -22.82 -17.80
N ASN A 257 -8.13 -22.90 -19.01
CA ASN A 257 -7.38 -22.73 -20.25
C ASN A 257 -7.17 -21.26 -20.64
N GLY A 258 -7.70 -20.32 -19.85
CA GLY A 258 -7.59 -18.88 -20.09
C GLY A 258 -8.61 -18.33 -21.10
N ASP A 259 -9.58 -19.14 -21.53
CA ASP A 259 -10.66 -18.68 -22.38
C ASP A 259 -11.80 -18.09 -21.53
N ILE A 260 -11.95 -16.77 -21.62
CA ILE A 260 -12.99 -16.00 -20.96
C ILE A 260 -13.94 -15.31 -21.96
N LYS A 261 -13.90 -15.67 -23.25
CA LYS A 261 -14.71 -15.01 -24.28
C LYS A 261 -16.22 -15.15 -24.04
N PHE A 262 -16.63 -16.24 -23.39
CA PHE A 262 -18.02 -16.51 -23.03
C PHE A 262 -18.59 -15.50 -22.00
N LEU A 263 -17.72 -14.78 -21.28
CA LEU A 263 -18.13 -13.72 -20.35
C LEU A 263 -18.47 -12.40 -21.07
N LYS A 264 -18.22 -12.29 -22.39
CA LYS A 264 -18.55 -11.09 -23.15
C LYS A 264 -20.05 -10.80 -23.05
N GLY A 265 -20.40 -9.61 -22.58
CA GLY A 265 -21.78 -9.19 -22.34
C GLY A 265 -22.35 -9.58 -20.97
N ARG A 266 -21.60 -10.33 -20.15
CA ARG A 266 -21.96 -10.66 -18.75
C ARG A 266 -21.18 -9.84 -17.72
N ILE A 267 -20.20 -9.06 -18.17
CA ILE A 267 -19.29 -8.29 -17.32
C ILE A 267 -19.32 -6.80 -17.68
N ASP A 268 -19.40 -5.96 -16.65
CA ASP A 268 -19.35 -4.51 -16.77
C ASP A 268 -17.92 -4.01 -16.95
N ASP A 269 -17.79 -2.73 -17.29
CA ASP A 269 -16.48 -2.07 -17.33
C ASP A 269 -15.91 -1.93 -15.91
N GLY A 270 -14.62 -2.21 -15.76
CA GLY A 270 -13.92 -2.21 -14.47
C GLY A 270 -13.39 -3.58 -14.04
N PRO A 271 -12.88 -3.69 -12.80
CA PRO A 271 -12.35 -4.94 -12.25
C PRO A 271 -13.48 -5.92 -11.91
N PHE A 272 -13.24 -7.21 -12.05
CA PHE A 272 -14.20 -8.28 -11.73
C PHE A 272 -13.48 -9.57 -11.28
N CYS A 273 -14.22 -10.46 -10.63
CA CYS A 273 -13.74 -11.79 -10.24
C CYS A 273 -14.60 -12.89 -10.86
N ILE A 274 -13.97 -13.98 -11.30
CA ILE A 274 -14.65 -15.19 -11.74
C ILE A 274 -14.62 -16.20 -10.60
N THR A 275 -15.79 -16.74 -10.24
CA THR A 275 -15.93 -17.68 -9.11
C THR A 275 -16.68 -18.94 -9.51
N PHE A 276 -16.39 -20.04 -8.82
CA PHE A 276 -17.13 -21.29 -8.93
C PHE A 276 -17.17 -21.98 -7.57
N LYS A 277 -18.37 -22.24 -7.02
CA LYS A 277 -18.54 -22.89 -5.71
C LYS A 277 -17.68 -22.25 -4.62
N GLU A 278 -17.79 -20.93 -4.45
CA GLU A 278 -17.01 -20.11 -3.50
C GLU A 278 -15.48 -20.09 -3.72
N ARG A 279 -14.96 -20.71 -4.79
CA ARG A 279 -13.54 -20.62 -5.16
C ARG A 279 -13.35 -19.52 -6.19
N ILE A 280 -12.26 -18.76 -6.02
CA ILE A 280 -11.86 -17.80 -7.05
C ILE A 280 -11.07 -18.53 -8.15
N LEU A 281 -11.50 -18.34 -9.39
CA LEU A 281 -10.87 -18.93 -10.57
C LEU A 281 -9.93 -17.95 -11.28
N GLY A 282 -10.27 -16.67 -11.23
CA GLY A 282 -9.48 -15.62 -11.84
C GLY A 282 -9.99 -14.22 -11.52
N VAL A 283 -9.17 -13.24 -11.84
CA VAL A 283 -9.49 -11.81 -11.69
C VAL A 283 -9.24 -11.16 -13.03
N GLY A 284 -10.13 -10.25 -13.44
CA GLY A 284 -9.95 -9.50 -14.67
C GLY A 284 -10.30 -8.04 -14.53
N HIS A 285 -10.01 -7.29 -15.57
CA HIS A 285 -10.39 -5.89 -15.72
C HIS A 285 -10.84 -5.65 -17.16
N LYS A 286 -12.10 -5.25 -17.34
CA LYS A 286 -12.63 -4.83 -18.64
C LYS A 286 -12.45 -3.33 -18.81
N GLY A 287 -11.73 -2.94 -19.85
CA GLY A 287 -11.59 -1.54 -20.26
C GLY A 287 -11.94 -1.36 -21.74
N LYS A 288 -11.79 -0.12 -22.24
CA LYS A 288 -12.09 0.22 -23.64
C LYS A 288 -11.32 -0.62 -24.66
N GLY A 289 -10.13 -1.11 -24.30
CA GLY A 289 -9.26 -1.94 -25.16
C GLY A 289 -9.48 -3.46 -25.04
N GLY A 290 -10.49 -3.91 -24.29
CA GLY A 290 -10.77 -5.33 -24.05
C GLY A 290 -10.58 -5.75 -22.60
N ILE A 291 -10.39 -7.05 -22.38
CA ILE A 291 -10.34 -7.66 -21.05
C ILE A 291 -8.91 -8.11 -20.74
N MET A 292 -8.33 -7.59 -19.66
CA MET A 292 -7.15 -8.19 -19.03
C MET A 292 -7.59 -9.26 -18.04
N PHE A 293 -6.89 -10.39 -17.99
CA PHE A 293 -7.28 -11.52 -17.15
C PHE A 293 -6.07 -12.23 -16.54
N SER A 294 -6.14 -12.50 -15.24
CA SER A 294 -5.19 -13.31 -14.49
C SER A 294 -5.89 -14.58 -13.99
N ASN A 295 -5.43 -15.72 -14.49
CA ASN A 295 -5.90 -17.05 -14.09
C ASN A 295 -5.24 -17.48 -12.78
N LEU A 296 -6.04 -17.90 -11.78
CA LEU A 296 -5.55 -18.22 -10.43
C LEU A 296 -5.58 -19.70 -10.06
N ILE A 297 -5.95 -20.58 -10.98
CA ILE A 297 -6.22 -22.01 -10.69
C ILE A 297 -5.27 -23.01 -11.34
N LYS A 298 -4.26 -22.54 -12.09
CA LYS A 298 -3.32 -23.41 -12.81
C LYS A 298 -2.13 -23.90 -11.95
#